data_AF-A0A803VYB1-F1
#
_entry.id   AF-A0A803VYB1-F1
#
_cell.length_a   1.000
_cell.length_b   1.000
_cell.length_c   1.000
_cell.angle_alpha   90.00
_cell.angle_beta   90.00
_cell.angle_gamma   90.00
#
_symmetry.space_group_name_H-M   'P 1'
#
loop_
_entity.id
_entity.type
_entity.pdbx_description
1 polymer ?
#
loop_
_entity_poly.entity_id
_entity_poly.type
_entity_poly.pdbx_seq_one_letter_code
_entity_poly.pdbx_strand_id
1 'polypeptide(L)'
;MKKNIRKRKHVIDLGGTQKWKGNVWTPERIIKTYGPATWAQDGSWGYCSPIYMLNRIIWLQAVLEVVSNKTALALDYISEQLAQTRTAVYQIRLAVDYLLANEGGICGKFNTSECCLEIDDKSQVIRNISKEIRKIAYLFLNKGFGPD
;
A
#
# COMPACT_ATOMS: atom_id res chain seq x y z
N MET A 1 -37.26 -11.97 3.94
CA MET A 1 -36.10 -11.10 4.23
C MET A 1 -34.84 -11.95 4.40
N LYS A 2 -33.95 -12.02 3.41
CA LYS A 2 -32.66 -12.72 3.52
C LYS A 2 -31.64 -11.76 4.16
N LYS A 3 -31.18 -12.06 5.37
CA LYS A 3 -30.13 -11.28 6.07
C LYS A 3 -28.78 -11.56 5.41
N ASN A 4 -28.15 -10.52 4.86
CA ASN A 4 -26.79 -10.57 4.33
C ASN A 4 -25.78 -10.73 5.48
N ILE A 5 -25.19 -11.92 5.60
CA ILE A 5 -24.11 -12.18 6.56
C ILE A 5 -22.81 -11.68 5.93
N ARG A 6 -22.40 -10.44 6.26
CA ARG A 6 -21.04 -9.95 5.99
C ARG A 6 -20.04 -10.84 6.74
N LYS A 7 -19.31 -11.69 6.01
CA LYS A 7 -18.18 -12.46 6.55
C LYS A 7 -17.16 -11.48 7.12
N ARG A 8 -16.90 -11.56 8.44
CA ARG A 8 -15.82 -10.80 9.09
C ARG A 8 -14.51 -11.17 8.39
N LYS A 9 -13.75 -10.16 7.93
CA LYS A 9 -12.36 -10.35 7.50
C LYS A 9 -11.62 -11.06 8.64
N HIS A 10 -11.09 -12.25 8.38
CA HIS A 10 -10.23 -12.94 9.32
C HIS A 10 -8.97 -12.09 9.46
N VAL A 11 -8.80 -11.44 10.61
CA VAL A 11 -7.52 -10.81 10.95
C VAL A 11 -6.56 -11.98 11.12
N ILE A 12 -5.64 -12.15 10.18
CA ILE A 12 -4.58 -13.15 10.30
C ILE A 12 -3.65 -12.62 11.38
N ASP A 13 -3.64 -13.30 12.53
CA ASP A 13 -2.63 -13.07 13.56
C ASP A 13 -1.33 -13.72 13.11
N LEU A 14 -0.48 -12.93 12.47
CA LEU A 14 0.83 -13.35 11.96
C LEU A 14 1.92 -13.34 13.06
N GLY A 15 1.54 -13.24 14.34
CA GLY A 15 2.46 -13.02 15.45
C GLY A 15 3.07 -14.30 16.04
N GLY A 16 4.40 -14.44 15.97
CA GLY A 16 5.16 -15.34 16.86
C GLY A 16 5.37 -14.74 18.26
N THR A 17 5.48 -15.56 19.30
CA THR A 17 5.66 -15.15 20.72
C THR A 17 7.12 -14.89 21.12
N GLN A 18 8.04 -14.87 20.16
CA GLN A 18 9.48 -14.79 20.40
C GLN A 18 9.90 -13.38 20.86
N LYS A 19 10.55 -13.30 22.03
CA LYS A 19 11.11 -12.07 22.61
C LYS A 19 12.61 -12.04 22.37
N TRP A 20 13.08 -11.11 21.56
CA TRP A 20 14.50 -10.95 21.25
C TRP A 20 15.12 -10.01 22.29
N LYS A 21 16.30 -10.37 22.82
CA LYS A 21 17.09 -9.50 23.70
C LYS A 21 17.97 -8.59 22.80
N GLY A 22 18.20 -7.34 23.24
CA GLY A 22 19.07 -6.40 22.54
C GLY A 22 18.38 -5.17 21.94
N ASN A 23 19.19 -4.29 21.35
CA ASN A 23 18.72 -3.06 20.72
C ASN A 23 17.90 -3.42 19.47
N VAL A 24 16.73 -2.83 19.27
CA VAL A 24 15.92 -3.03 18.05
C VAL A 24 16.69 -2.49 16.85
N TRP A 25 17.01 -3.35 15.87
CA TRP A 25 17.66 -2.92 14.63
C TRP A 25 16.63 -2.31 13.68
N THR A 26 16.98 -1.20 13.01
CA THR A 26 16.12 -0.62 11.96
C THR A 26 16.18 -1.46 10.68
N PRO A 27 15.14 -1.44 9.83
CA PRO A 27 15.15 -2.15 8.55
C PRO A 27 16.35 -1.76 7.68
N GLU A 28 16.74 -0.49 7.66
CA GLU A 28 17.87 0.00 6.86
C GLU A 28 19.20 -0.58 7.36
N ARG A 29 19.34 -0.73 8.68
CA ARG A 29 20.53 -1.35 9.27
C ARG A 29 20.61 -2.83 8.88
N ILE A 30 19.50 -3.55 8.97
CA ILE A 30 19.42 -4.97 8.57
C ILE A 30 19.79 -5.15 7.09
N ILE A 31 19.25 -4.30 6.21
CA ILE A 31 19.52 -4.33 4.76
C ILE A 31 21.00 -4.07 4.45
N LYS A 32 21.65 -3.20 5.23
CA LYS A 32 23.09 -2.90 5.08
C LYS A 32 23.97 -4.02 5.63
N THR A 33 23.54 -4.66 6.72
CA THR A 33 24.31 -5.73 7.38
C THR A 33 24.26 -7.04 6.60
N TYR A 34 23.07 -7.46 6.18
CA TYR A 34 22.92 -8.67 5.39
C TYR A 34 22.97 -8.31 3.90
N GLY A 35 23.78 -9.00 3.11
CA GLY A 35 23.81 -8.79 1.66
C GLY A 35 22.48 -9.17 0.99
N PRO A 36 22.31 -8.88 -0.31
CA PRO A 36 21.09 -9.22 -1.05
C PRO A 36 20.88 -10.73 -1.12
N ALA A 37 19.62 -11.17 -1.05
CA ALA A 37 19.25 -12.57 -1.22
C ALA A 37 19.50 -13.05 -2.66
N THR A 38 20.70 -13.57 -2.91
CA THR A 38 21.12 -14.16 -4.19
C THR A 38 21.10 -15.68 -4.12
N TRP A 39 20.63 -16.32 -5.18
CA TRP A 39 20.79 -17.76 -5.37
C TRP A 39 22.26 -18.09 -5.68
N ALA A 40 22.75 -19.22 -5.15
CA ALA A 40 24.03 -19.76 -5.57
C ALA A 40 23.88 -20.45 -6.91
N GLN A 41 24.72 -20.10 -7.88
CA GLN A 41 24.70 -20.69 -9.22
C GLN A 41 25.34 -22.09 -9.24
N ASP A 42 26.16 -22.42 -8.24
CA ASP A 42 27.03 -23.60 -8.21
C ASP A 42 26.58 -24.70 -7.23
N GLY A 43 25.46 -24.51 -6.52
CA GLY A 43 24.91 -25.52 -5.59
C GLY A 43 25.78 -25.81 -4.37
N SER A 44 26.72 -24.93 -4.02
CA SER A 44 27.65 -25.16 -2.92
C SER A 44 26.95 -25.22 -1.55
N TRP A 45 27.32 -26.22 -0.73
CA TRP A 45 26.63 -26.58 0.53
C TRP A 45 26.54 -25.44 1.57
N GLY A 46 27.41 -24.44 1.51
CA GLY A 46 27.40 -23.29 2.44
C GLY A 46 26.09 -22.46 2.37
N TYR A 47 25.44 -22.45 1.21
CA TYR A 47 24.18 -21.73 0.95
C TYR A 47 22.94 -22.45 1.51
N CYS A 48 23.04 -23.75 1.81
CA CYS A 48 21.98 -24.52 2.42
C CYS A 48 22.05 -24.54 3.95
N SER A 49 22.97 -23.79 4.57
CA SER A 49 23.04 -23.73 6.03
C SER A 49 21.80 -23.01 6.59
N PRO A 50 21.19 -23.52 7.68
CA PRO A 50 20.07 -22.85 8.34
C PRO A 50 20.38 -21.39 8.69
N ILE A 51 21.62 -21.09 9.10
CA ILE A 51 22.09 -19.74 9.42
C ILE A 51 22.06 -18.84 8.18
N TYR A 52 22.53 -19.32 7.02
CA TYR A 52 22.48 -18.56 5.78
C TYR A 52 21.04 -18.26 5.35
N MET A 53 20.16 -19.27 5.38
CA MET A 53 18.74 -19.09 5.00
C MET A 53 18.03 -18.10 5.92
N LEU A 54 18.26 -18.17 7.23
CA LEU A 54 17.71 -17.22 8.20
C LEU A 54 18.13 -15.78 7.87
N ASN A 55 19.42 -15.53 7.64
CA ASN A 55 19.94 -14.22 7.27
C ASN A 55 19.26 -13.64 6.02
N ARG A 56 18.91 -14.49 5.04
CA ARG A 56 18.17 -14.05 3.84
C ARG A 56 16.71 -13.74 4.13
N ILE A 57 16.03 -14.53 4.96
CA ILE A 57 14.64 -14.27 5.35
C ILE A 57 14.53 -12.95 6.11
N ILE A 58 15.44 -12.70 7.05
CA ILE A 58 15.50 -11.44 7.82
C ILE A 58 15.73 -10.25 6.90
N TRP A 59 16.66 -10.38 5.94
CA TRP A 59 16.90 -9.35 4.93
C TRP A 59 15.66 -9.06 4.09
N LEU A 60 14.98 -10.10 3.58
CA LEU A 60 13.76 -9.96 2.79
C LEU A 60 12.62 -9.30 3.59
N GLN A 61 12.49 -9.64 4.88
CA GLN A 61 11.52 -9.00 5.79
C GLN A 61 11.79 -7.51 5.93
N ALA A 62 13.04 -7.10 6.12
CA ALA A 62 13.41 -5.69 6.23
C ALA A 62 13.16 -4.92 4.92
N VAL A 63 13.49 -5.50 3.77
CA VAL A 63 13.20 -4.89 2.46
C VAL A 63 11.69 -4.73 2.28
N LEU A 64 10.91 -5.75 2.61
CA LEU A 64 9.45 -5.71 2.49
C LEU A 64 8.84 -4.60 3.36
N GLU A 65 9.34 -4.37 4.57
CA GLU A 65 8.90 -3.28 5.44
C GLU A 65 9.17 -1.90 4.82
N VAL A 66 10.39 -1.68 4.32
CA VAL A 66 10.75 -0.40 3.68
C VAL A 66 9.90 -0.14 2.44
N VAL A 67 9.75 -1.15 1.58
CA VAL A 67 8.97 -1.04 0.34
C VAL A 67 7.49 -0.80 0.65
N SER A 68 6.90 -1.59 1.55
CA SER A 68 5.49 -1.45 1.91
C SER A 68 5.16 -0.09 2.54
N ASN A 69 6.02 0.46 3.40
CA ASN A 69 5.84 1.80 3.94
C ASN A 69 5.91 2.88 2.85
N LYS A 70 6.88 2.80 1.93
CA LYS A 70 6.99 3.72 0.79
C LYS A 70 5.79 3.61 -0.16
N THR A 71 5.32 2.40 -0.45
CA THR A 71 4.14 2.17 -1.27
C THR A 71 2.89 2.76 -0.61
N ALA A 72 2.72 2.60 0.71
CA ALA A 72 1.60 3.20 1.43
C ALA A 72 1.62 4.74 1.37
N LEU A 73 2.80 5.36 1.52
CA LEU A 73 2.97 6.81 1.34
C LEU A 73 2.58 7.25 -0.08
N ALA A 74 3.03 6.53 -1.11
CA ALA A 74 2.66 6.84 -2.50
C ALA A 74 1.14 6.75 -2.72
N LEU A 75 0.48 5.73 -2.16
CA LEU A 75 -0.97 5.57 -2.25
C LEU A 75 -1.74 6.69 -1.55
N ASP A 76 -1.23 7.22 -0.44
CA ASP A 76 -1.82 8.37 0.23
C ASP A 76 -1.77 9.62 -0.68
N TYR A 77 -0.62 9.92 -1.28
CA TYR A 77 -0.47 11.05 -2.20
C TYR A 77 -1.35 10.91 -3.45
N ILE A 78 -1.49 9.69 -3.98
CA ILE A 78 -2.40 9.43 -5.11
C ILE A 78 -3.85 9.66 -4.68
N SER A 79 -4.24 9.21 -3.48
CA SER A 79 -5.60 9.41 -2.98
C SER A 79 -5.97 10.88 -2.83
N GLU A 80 -5.01 11.72 -2.40
CA GLU A 80 -5.18 13.16 -2.25
C GLU A 80 -5.32 13.85 -3.59
N GLN A 81 -4.44 13.53 -4.54
CA GLN A 81 -4.51 14.08 -5.89
C GLN A 81 -5.83 13.72 -6.57
N LEU A 82 -6.28 12.46 -6.47
CA LEU A 82 -7.56 12.04 -7.05
C LEU A 82 -8.75 12.84 -6.51
N ALA A 83 -8.79 13.10 -5.19
CA ALA A 83 -9.85 13.90 -4.58
C ALA A 83 -9.82 15.38 -5.02
N GLN A 84 -8.62 15.95 -5.12
CA GLN A 84 -8.43 17.33 -5.60
C GLN A 84 -8.80 17.47 -7.07
N THR A 85 -8.32 16.58 -7.94
CA THR A 85 -8.62 16.57 -9.37
C THR A 85 -10.12 16.41 -9.60
N ARG A 86 -10.80 15.53 -8.86
CA ARG A 86 -12.26 15.39 -8.93
C ARG A 86 -12.97 16.72 -8.64
N THR A 87 -12.57 17.41 -7.57
CA THR A 87 -13.15 18.70 -7.19
C THR A 87 -12.92 19.77 -8.25
N ALA A 88 -11.70 19.86 -8.80
CA ALA A 88 -11.38 20.79 -9.87
C ALA A 88 -12.19 20.52 -11.14
N VAL A 89 -12.34 19.25 -11.52
CA VAL A 89 -13.17 18.86 -12.70
C VAL A 89 -14.63 19.26 -12.50
N TYR A 90 -15.20 19.08 -11.30
CA TYR A 90 -16.57 19.55 -11.04
C TYR A 90 -16.70 21.06 -11.11
N GLN A 91 -15.75 21.81 -10.59
CA GLN A 91 -15.76 23.28 -10.69
C GLN A 91 -15.69 23.75 -12.15
N ILE A 92 -14.79 23.16 -12.93
CA ILE A 92 -14.65 23.47 -14.37
C ILE A 92 -15.96 23.14 -15.09
N ARG A 93 -16.55 21.97 -14.79
CA ARG A 93 -17.82 21.54 -15.39
C ARG A 93 -18.94 22.53 -15.11
N LEU A 94 -19.11 22.95 -13.85
CA LEU A 94 -20.12 23.95 -13.48
C LEU A 94 -19.91 25.29 -14.19
N ALA A 95 -18.66 25.75 -14.29
CA ALA A 95 -18.33 26.99 -14.99
C ALA A 95 -18.65 26.90 -16.49
N VAL A 96 -18.31 25.79 -17.14
CA VAL A 96 -18.61 25.56 -18.56
C VAL A 96 -20.11 25.40 -18.79
N ASP A 97 -20.83 24.69 -17.92
CA ASP A 97 -22.29 24.57 -18.01
C ASP A 97 -22.97 25.94 -17.86
N TYR A 98 -22.46 26.82 -17.00
CA TYR A 98 -22.93 28.20 -16.89
C TYR A 98 -22.68 29.01 -18.17
N LEU A 99 -21.47 28.91 -18.76
CA LEU A 99 -21.14 29.59 -20.02
C LEU A 99 -21.99 29.08 -21.20
N LEU A 100 -22.36 27.80 -21.19
CA LEU A 100 -23.15 27.15 -22.22
C LEU A 100 -24.65 27.07 -21.89
N ALA A 101 -25.14 27.86 -20.92
CA ALA A 101 -26.53 27.77 -20.47
C ALA A 101 -27.56 27.95 -21.62
N ASN A 102 -27.27 28.83 -22.59
CA ASN A 102 -28.12 29.05 -23.75
C ASN A 102 -28.09 27.89 -24.77
N GLU A 103 -27.03 27.08 -24.76
CA GLU A 103 -26.83 25.92 -25.64
C GLU A 103 -27.22 24.60 -24.96
N GLY A 104 -27.85 24.66 -23.77
CA GLY A 104 -28.22 23.47 -22.99
C GLY A 104 -27.06 22.84 -22.20
N GLY A 105 -26.03 23.62 -21.88
CA GLY A 105 -24.84 23.16 -21.18
C GLY A 105 -23.93 22.28 -22.04
N ILE A 106 -22.99 21.59 -21.40
CA ILE A 106 -22.16 20.56 -22.05
C ILE A 106 -23.06 19.48 -22.68
N CYS A 107 -24.16 19.14 -22.03
CA CYS A 107 -25.14 18.17 -22.51
C CYS A 107 -25.72 18.51 -23.89
N GLY A 108 -26.26 19.72 -24.02
CA GLY A 108 -26.93 20.18 -25.24
C GLY A 108 -25.95 20.46 -26.36
N LYS A 109 -24.75 20.97 -26.02
CA LYS A 109 -23.74 21.33 -27.02
C LYS A 109 -23.04 20.12 -27.63
N PHE A 110 -22.66 19.12 -26.82
CA PHE A 110 -21.91 17.97 -27.31
C PHE A 110 -22.81 16.85 -27.87
N ASN A 111 -24.12 16.88 -27.62
CA ASN A 111 -25.09 15.87 -28.08
C ASN A 111 -24.62 14.43 -27.80
N THR A 112 -23.88 14.24 -26.71
CA THR A 112 -23.38 12.95 -26.25
C THR A 112 -24.34 12.38 -25.20
N SER A 113 -24.56 11.06 -25.24
CA SER A 113 -25.35 10.36 -24.22
C SER A 113 -24.68 10.36 -22.84
N GLU A 114 -23.37 10.61 -22.77
CA GLU A 114 -22.56 10.63 -21.55
C GLU A 114 -22.53 12.00 -20.86
N CYS A 115 -23.68 12.63 -20.78
CA CYS A 115 -23.80 13.94 -20.17
C CYS A 115 -23.60 13.89 -18.64
N CYS A 116 -24.02 12.83 -17.94
CA CYS A 116 -24.00 12.76 -16.46
C CYS A 116 -22.89 11.86 -15.90
N LEU A 117 -21.65 11.99 -16.40
CA LEU A 117 -20.52 11.24 -15.86
C LEU A 117 -20.17 11.71 -14.43
N GLU A 118 -20.37 10.83 -13.46
CA GLU A 118 -19.91 11.01 -12.08
C GLU A 118 -18.56 10.31 -11.90
N ILE A 119 -17.54 11.05 -11.47
CA ILE A 119 -16.26 10.47 -11.05
C ILE A 119 -16.49 9.87 -9.67
N ASP A 120 -16.31 8.57 -9.47
CA ASP A 120 -16.54 7.95 -8.16
C ASP A 120 -15.44 8.29 -7.14
N ASP A 121 -15.79 8.44 -5.86
CA ASP A 121 -14.80 8.65 -4.80
C ASP A 121 -14.17 7.34 -4.36
N LYS A 122 -13.01 7.01 -4.92
CA LYS A 122 -12.20 5.90 -4.42
C LYS A 122 -11.07 6.33 -3.48
N SER A 123 -10.92 7.62 -3.21
CA SER A 123 -9.82 8.15 -2.38
C SER A 123 -9.84 7.52 -0.98
N GLN A 124 -11.02 7.42 -0.36
CA GLN A 124 -11.16 6.85 0.98
C GLN A 124 -10.83 5.35 1.02
N VAL A 125 -11.17 4.60 -0.04
CA VAL A 125 -10.84 3.18 -0.15
C VAL A 125 -9.33 2.99 -0.24
N ILE A 126 -8.66 3.79 -1.08
CA ILE A 126 -7.20 3.78 -1.25
C ILE A 126 -6.50 4.11 0.08
N ARG A 127 -6.98 5.15 0.80
CA ARG A 127 -6.47 5.50 2.14
C ARG A 127 -6.61 4.38 3.15
N ASN A 128 -7.74 3.67 3.14
CA ASN A 128 -7.96 2.54 4.04
C ASN A 128 -6.98 1.38 3.72
N ILE A 129 -6.74 1.10 2.45
CA ILE A 129 -5.75 0.09 2.02
C ILE A 129 -4.34 0.50 2.45
N SER A 130 -3.95 1.75 2.22
CA SER A 130 -2.66 2.29 2.67
C SER A 130 -2.45 2.13 4.18
N LYS A 131 -3.49 2.40 4.98
CA LYS A 131 -3.46 2.17 6.44
C LYS A 131 -3.30 0.69 6.80
N GLU A 132 -3.99 -0.21 6.10
CA GLU A 132 -3.83 -1.66 6.29
C GLU A 132 -2.39 -2.10 5.94
N ILE A 133 -1.80 -1.61 4.85
CA ILE A 133 -0.41 -1.90 4.45
C ILE A 133 0.57 -1.43 5.53
N ARG A 134 0.45 -0.20 6.04
CA ARG A 134 1.32 0.29 7.12
C ARG A 134 1.21 -0.57 8.37
N LYS A 135 -0.01 -0.92 8.77
CA LYS A 135 -0.24 -1.78 9.94
C LYS A 135 0.48 -3.11 9.81
N ILE A 136 0.45 -3.71 8.62
CA ILE A 136 1.13 -4.97 8.33
C ILE A 136 2.66 -4.76 8.34
N ALA A 137 3.16 -3.70 7.72
CA ALA A 137 4.59 -3.36 7.70
C ALA A 137 5.20 -3.27 9.12
N TYR A 138 4.54 -2.53 10.03
CA TYR A 138 5.02 -2.32 11.39
C TYR A 138 5.05 -3.60 12.27
N LEU A 139 4.37 -4.68 11.89
CA LEU A 139 4.37 -5.91 12.67
C LEU A 139 5.63 -6.75 12.47
N PHE A 140 6.36 -6.56 11.36
CA PHE A 140 7.44 -7.48 10.98
C PHE A 140 8.75 -7.30 11.76
N LEU A 141 9.14 -6.08 12.16
CA LEU A 141 10.43 -5.85 12.87
C LEU A 141 10.32 -5.30 14.30
N ASN A 142 9.15 -4.84 14.75
CA ASN A 142 8.95 -4.33 16.12
C ASN A 142 9.12 -5.38 17.23
N LYS A 143 9.41 -6.65 16.89
CA LYS A 143 9.78 -7.67 17.87
C LYS A 143 11.28 -7.80 18.11
N GLY A 144 12.10 -6.97 17.45
CA GLY A 144 13.55 -6.99 17.55
C GLY A 144 14.12 -8.17 16.78
N PHE A 145 15.15 -7.94 15.97
CA PHE A 145 16.00 -9.00 15.46
C PHE A 145 17.42 -8.47 15.52
N GLY A 146 18.21 -9.05 16.42
CA GLY A 146 19.63 -8.80 16.55
C GLY A 146 20.30 -10.16 16.77
N PRO A 147 21.49 -10.39 16.20
CA PRO A 147 22.27 -11.56 16.59
C PRO A 147 22.71 -11.35 18.04
N ASP A 148 22.21 -12.19 18.94
CA ASP A 148 22.98 -12.63 20.10
C ASP A 148 23.94 -13.72 19.62
#